data_AF-A0A9E5MZY5-F1
#
_entry.id   AF-A0A9E5MZY5-F1
#
_cell.length_a   1.000
_cell.length_b   1.000
_cell.length_c   1.000
_cell.angle_alpha   90.00
_cell.angle_beta   90.00
_cell.angle_gamma   90.00
#
_symmetry.space_group_name_H-M   'P 1'
#
loop_
_entity.id
_entity.type
_entity.pdbx_description
1 polymer ?
#
loop_
_entity_poly.entity_id
_entity_poly.type
_entity_poly.pdbx_seq_one_letter_code
_entity_poly.pdbx_strand_id
1 'polypeptide(L)'
;RRASTTVEMRQGQTLAMAGLLQVELEASTSRIPGLGDLPYIGPFFNNTSHERQEKELLVMVTPHLVSPMEHDEVPMLPGVDIKDPTDGEFYFHNRIEGLTKKPFRATTSWKNLQVHMLHLDEKNVCGPVGFSDGE
;
A
#
# COMPACT_ATOMS: atom_id res chain seq x y z
N ARG A 1 -15.80 -11.69 -3.23
CA ARG A 1 -15.90 -11.89 -4.71
C ARG A 1 -14.53 -12.34 -5.21
N ARG A 2 -14.43 -13.35 -6.07
CA ARG A 2 -13.15 -13.84 -6.64
C ARG A 2 -13.30 -13.88 -8.16
N ALA A 3 -12.37 -13.31 -8.89
CA ALA A 3 -12.28 -13.37 -10.35
C ALA A 3 -10.97 -14.07 -10.72
N SER A 4 -11.01 -14.97 -11.70
CA SER A 4 -9.83 -15.68 -12.23
C SER A 4 -9.81 -15.47 -13.74
N THR A 5 -8.69 -15.00 -14.28
CA THR A 5 -8.49 -14.78 -15.72
C THR A 5 -7.12 -15.33 -16.11
N THR A 6 -6.98 -15.79 -17.35
CA THR A 6 -5.71 -16.26 -17.90
C THR A 6 -5.35 -15.36 -19.07
N VAL A 7 -4.15 -14.81 -19.03
CA VAL A 7 -3.68 -13.79 -19.99
C VAL A 7 -2.23 -14.11 -20.36
N GLU A 8 -1.89 -13.93 -21.64
CA GLU A 8 -0.51 -14.03 -22.11
C GLU A 8 0.09 -12.63 -22.22
N MET A 9 1.24 -12.43 -21.57
CA MET A 9 1.91 -11.13 -21.48
C MET A 9 3.41 -11.30 -21.70
N ARG A 10 4.05 -10.27 -22.25
CA ARG A 10 5.52 -10.18 -22.30
C ARG A 10 6.06 -9.64 -20.97
N GLN A 11 7.31 -9.94 -20.69
CA GLN A 11 8.01 -9.41 -19.51
C GLN A 11 7.92 -7.87 -19.46
N GLY A 12 7.57 -7.34 -18.29
CA GLY A 12 7.49 -5.90 -18.03
C GLY A 12 6.25 -5.20 -18.61
N GLN A 13 5.33 -5.91 -19.27
CA GLN A 13 4.06 -5.32 -19.67
C GLN A 13 3.13 -5.20 -18.47
N THR A 14 2.40 -4.09 -18.34
CA THR A 14 1.41 -3.92 -17.29
C THR A 14 0.02 -4.23 -17.84
N LEU A 15 -0.77 -5.00 -17.09
CA LEU A 15 -2.18 -5.28 -17.40
C LEU A 15 -3.06 -4.85 -16.23
N ALA A 16 -4.12 -4.12 -16.53
CA ALA A 16 -5.22 -3.88 -15.59
C ALA A 16 -6.12 -5.13 -15.52
N MET A 17 -6.14 -5.80 -14.37
CA MET A 17 -6.92 -7.03 -14.17
C MET A 17 -8.34 -6.73 -13.72
N ALA A 18 -8.52 -5.72 -12.88
CA ALA A 18 -9.80 -5.36 -12.32
C ALA A 18 -9.90 -3.85 -12.10
N GLY A 19 -11.09 -3.31 -12.31
CA GLY A 19 -11.45 -1.93 -12.00
C GLY A 19 -12.82 -1.89 -11.31
N LEU A 20 -13.00 -0.96 -10.39
CA LEU A 20 -14.28 -0.63 -9.78
C LEU A 20 -14.40 0.90 -9.73
N LEU A 21 -15.50 1.41 -10.27
CA LEU A 21 -15.94 2.78 -10.10
C LEU A 21 -17.32 2.72 -9.41
N GLN A 22 -17.42 3.32 -8.23
CA GLN A 22 -18.68 3.44 -7.51
C GLN A 22 -18.95 4.93 -7.26
N VAL A 23 -20.10 5.38 -7.75
CA VAL A 23 -20.61 6.74 -7.53
C VAL A 23 -21.86 6.63 -6.67
N GLU A 24 -21.84 7.28 -5.51
CA GLU A 24 -22.96 7.33 -4.57
C GLU A 24 -23.41 8.78 -4.42
N LEU A 25 -24.70 9.01 -4.71
CA LEU A 25 -25.35 10.32 -4.65
C LEU A 25 -26.41 10.27 -3.57
N GLU A 26 -26.20 11.01 -2.49
CA GLU A 26 -27.15 11.13 -1.39
C GLU A 26 -27.73 12.54 -1.39
N ALA A 27 -29.05 12.63 -1.40
CA ALA A 27 -29.78 13.90 -1.29
C ALA A 27 -30.74 13.80 -0.12
N SER A 28 -30.56 14.65 0.87
CA SER A 28 -31.41 14.72 2.05
C SER A 28 -32.02 16.12 2.15
N THR A 29 -33.34 16.19 2.28
CA THR A 29 -34.06 17.45 2.48
C THR A 29 -34.74 17.42 3.84
N SER A 30 -34.37 18.35 4.71
CA SER A 30 -35.05 18.61 5.97
C SER A 30 -35.87 19.89 5.82
N ARG A 31 -37.15 19.87 6.17
CA ARG A 31 -38.04 21.05 6.04
C ARG A 31 -39.03 21.13 7.19
N ILE A 32 -39.41 22.35 7.55
CA ILE A 32 -40.51 22.58 8.51
C ILE A 32 -41.85 22.37 7.78
N PRO A 33 -42.74 21.47 8.26
CA PRO A 33 -44.05 21.25 7.62
C PRO A 33 -44.88 22.55 7.63
N GLY A 34 -45.54 22.84 6.50
CA GLY A 34 -46.31 24.08 6.29
C GLY A 34 -45.48 25.23 5.72
N LEU A 35 -44.44 25.67 6.43
CA LEU A 35 -43.60 26.82 6.00
C LEU A 35 -42.61 26.47 4.87
N GLY A 36 -42.11 25.24 4.83
CA GLY A 36 -41.14 24.78 3.84
C GLY A 36 -41.68 24.62 2.41
N ASP A 37 -43.00 24.62 2.24
CA ASP A 37 -43.67 24.41 0.94
C ASP A 37 -44.15 25.72 0.29
N LEU A 38 -43.93 26.86 0.97
CA LEU A 38 -44.39 28.15 0.48
C LEU A 38 -43.53 28.63 -0.71
N PRO A 39 -44.16 29.07 -1.81
CA PRO A 39 -43.43 29.72 -2.90
C PRO A 39 -42.76 31.00 -2.38
N TYR A 40 -41.57 31.32 -2.89
CA TYR A 40 -40.71 32.46 -2.52
C TYR A 40 -40.00 32.40 -1.16
N ILE A 41 -40.60 31.87 -0.10
CA ILE A 41 -39.96 31.81 1.24
C ILE A 41 -39.57 30.41 1.71
N GLY A 42 -40.08 29.35 1.08
CA GLY A 42 -39.77 27.96 1.40
C GLY A 42 -38.27 27.60 1.46
N PRO A 43 -37.39 28.13 0.58
CA PRO A 43 -35.95 27.87 0.65
C PRO A 43 -35.26 28.34 1.94
N PHE A 44 -35.82 29.31 2.67
CA PHE A 44 -35.27 29.76 3.96
C PHE A 44 -35.67 28.84 5.13
N PHE A 45 -36.68 27.99 4.92
CA PHE A 45 -37.21 27.04 5.91
C PHE A 45 -36.98 25.57 5.53
N ASN A 46 -36.18 25.34 4.47
CA ASN A 46 -35.68 24.04 4.10
C ASN A 46 -34.15 24.02 4.17
N ASN A 47 -33.59 22.85 4.44
CA ASN A 47 -32.17 22.57 4.38
C ASN A 47 -31.99 21.36 3.49
N THR A 48 -31.39 21.55 2.33
CA THR A 48 -31.11 20.47 1.38
C THR A 48 -29.61 20.19 1.41
N SER A 49 -29.24 18.97 1.80
CA SER A 49 -27.87 18.46 1.73
C SER A 49 -27.72 17.56 0.51
N HIS A 50 -26.66 17.78 -0.25
CA HIS A 50 -26.25 16.92 -1.35
C HIS A 50 -24.85 16.41 -1.06
N GLU A 51 -24.70 15.09 -1.00
CA GLU A 51 -23.43 14.42 -0.83
C GLU A 51 -23.14 13.56 -2.05
N ARG A 52 -21.91 13.66 -2.56
CA ARG A 52 -21.42 12.87 -3.69
C ARG A 52 -20.15 12.17 -3.27
N GLN A 53 -20.17 10.85 -3.22
CA GLN A 53 -19.01 10.03 -2.92
C GLN A 53 -18.58 9.24 -4.15
N GLU A 54 -17.29 9.32 -4.49
CA GLU A 54 -16.68 8.58 -5.60
C GLU A 54 -15.61 7.64 -5.02
N LYS A 55 -15.71 6.34 -5.33
CA LYS A 55 -14.76 5.32 -4.91
C LYS A 55 -14.22 4.63 -6.15
N GLU A 56 -12.90 4.71 -6.33
CA GLU A 56 -12.18 4.12 -7.45
C GLU A 56 -11.18 3.09 -6.94
N LEU A 57 -11.15 1.92 -7.59
CA LEU A 57 -10.16 0.88 -7.35
C LEU A 57 -9.67 0.33 -8.67
N LEU A 58 -8.36 0.28 -8.85
CA LEU A 58 -7.71 -0.32 -10.01
C LEU A 58 -6.65 -1.33 -9.54
N VAL A 59 -6.72 -2.54 -10.06
CA VAL A 59 -5.76 -3.62 -9.77
C VAL A 59 -4.95 -3.89 -11.02
N MET A 60 -3.65 -3.64 -10.94
CA MET A 60 -2.70 -3.83 -12.04
C MET A 60 -1.66 -4.89 -11.69
N VAL A 61 -1.18 -5.61 -12.70
CA VAL A 61 -0.08 -6.56 -12.57
C VAL A 61 0.98 -6.33 -13.63
N THR A 62 2.24 -6.50 -13.24
CA THR A 62 3.40 -6.43 -14.11
C THR A 62 4.26 -7.67 -13.89
N PRO A 63 4.32 -8.62 -14.83
CA PRO A 63 5.11 -9.82 -14.67
C PRO A 63 6.60 -9.54 -14.97
N HIS A 64 7.48 -10.11 -14.15
CA HIS A 64 8.93 -10.07 -14.35
C HIS A 64 9.47 -11.49 -14.48
N LEU A 65 10.27 -11.74 -15.52
CA LEU A 65 10.97 -13.00 -15.71
C LEU A 65 12.33 -12.90 -15.01
N VAL A 66 12.59 -13.80 -14.07
CA VAL A 66 13.87 -13.90 -13.36
C VAL A 66 14.63 -15.12 -13.86
N SER A 67 15.94 -14.99 -13.99
CA SER A 67 16.81 -16.11 -14.36
C SER A 67 17.16 -16.92 -13.10
N PRO A 68 17.40 -18.24 -13.23
CA PRO A 68 17.93 -19.04 -12.13
C PRO A 68 19.30 -18.48 -11.71
N MET A 69 19.55 -18.53 -10.40
CA MET A 69 20.81 -18.05 -9.81
C MET A 69 21.83 -19.19 -9.77
N GLU A 70 23.08 -18.89 -10.07
CA GLU A 70 24.19 -19.83 -9.88
C GLU A 70 24.48 -20.01 -8.37
N HIS A 71 25.08 -21.15 -7.99
CA HIS A 71 25.38 -21.47 -6.59
C HIS A 71 26.19 -20.38 -5.87
N ASP A 72 27.05 -19.68 -6.59
CA ASP A 72 27.96 -18.67 -6.04
C ASP A 72 27.34 -17.26 -5.99
N GLU A 73 26.13 -17.07 -6.54
CA GLU A 73 25.42 -15.79 -6.58
C GLU A 73 24.30 -15.68 -5.54
N VAL A 74 24.11 -16.72 -4.70
CA VAL A 74 23.06 -16.73 -3.67
C VAL A 74 23.31 -15.61 -2.66
N PRO A 75 22.40 -14.62 -2.52
CA PRO A 75 22.53 -13.60 -1.51
C PRO A 75 22.46 -14.27 -0.14
N MET A 76 23.18 -13.72 0.84
CA MET A 76 23.04 -14.16 2.23
C MET A 76 21.57 -14.13 2.63
N LEU A 77 21.06 -15.24 3.16
CA LEU A 77 19.67 -15.31 3.58
C LEU A 77 19.41 -14.28 4.70
N PRO A 78 18.19 -13.76 4.80
CA PRO A 78 17.80 -12.97 5.97
C PRO A 78 18.04 -13.77 7.26
N GLY A 79 18.76 -13.19 8.21
CA GLY A 79 19.02 -13.80 9.52
C GLY A 79 20.27 -14.68 9.61
N VAL A 80 21.06 -14.84 8.54
CA VAL A 80 22.32 -15.62 8.59
C VAL A 80 23.41 -14.94 9.42
N ASP A 81 23.25 -13.64 9.67
CA ASP A 81 24.11 -12.83 10.53
C ASP A 81 23.69 -12.84 12.01
N ILE A 82 22.56 -13.46 12.36
CA ILE A 82 22.13 -13.66 13.74
C ILE A 82 22.95 -14.80 14.34
N LYS A 83 23.72 -14.49 15.38
CA LYS A 83 24.49 -15.47 16.14
C LYS A 83 24.01 -15.49 17.57
N ASP A 84 23.97 -16.69 18.15
CA ASP A 84 23.65 -16.85 19.57
C ASP A 84 24.73 -16.13 20.42
N PRO A 85 24.32 -15.48 21.53
CA PRO A 85 25.25 -14.83 22.44
C PRO A 85 26.14 -15.86 23.13
N THR A 86 27.39 -15.48 23.39
CA THR A 86 28.27 -16.30 24.24
C THR A 86 27.79 -16.23 25.69
N ASP A 87 28.02 -17.26 26.52
CA ASP A 87 27.59 -17.30 27.93
C ASP A 87 27.92 -16.01 28.71
N GLY A 88 29.11 -15.45 28.51
CA GLY A 88 29.49 -14.19 29.17
C GLY A 88 28.71 -12.96 28.67
N GLU A 89 28.32 -12.96 27.40
CA GLU A 89 27.46 -11.93 26.81
C GLU A 89 26.02 -12.07 27.30
N PHE A 90 25.53 -13.31 27.43
CA PHE A 90 24.19 -13.61 27.93
C PHE A 90 24.06 -13.28 29.42
N TYR A 91 24.92 -13.85 30.28
CA TYR A 91 24.78 -13.75 31.73
C TYR A 91 25.28 -12.44 32.32
N PHE A 92 26.36 -11.84 31.79
CA PHE A 92 26.93 -10.61 32.37
C PHE A 92 26.49 -9.35 31.65
N HIS A 93 26.15 -9.43 30.36
CA HIS A 93 25.77 -8.27 29.55
C HIS A 93 24.29 -8.27 29.17
N ASN A 94 23.53 -9.28 29.61
CA ASN A 94 22.09 -9.41 29.40
C ASN A 94 21.68 -9.34 27.92
N ARG A 95 22.54 -9.88 27.04
CA ARG A 95 22.35 -9.84 25.60
C ARG A 95 21.62 -11.06 25.11
N ILE A 96 20.67 -10.84 24.21
CA ILE A 96 19.90 -11.89 23.53
C ILE A 96 20.45 -12.21 22.14
N GLU A 97 21.43 -11.43 21.65
CA GLU A 97 22.11 -11.60 20.37
C GLU A 97 23.63 -11.42 20.52
N GLY A 98 24.39 -12.28 19.86
CA GLY A 98 25.86 -12.26 19.88
C GLY A 98 26.45 -11.05 19.15
N LEU A 99 27.71 -10.73 19.46
CA LEU A 99 28.41 -9.62 18.80
C LEU A 99 28.68 -9.90 17.32
N THR A 100 27.98 -9.20 16.42
CA THR A 100 28.31 -9.17 15.00
C THR A 100 29.42 -8.14 14.74
N LYS A 101 30.53 -8.55 14.11
CA LYS A 101 31.68 -7.67 13.75
C LYS A 101 31.33 -6.55 12.76
N LYS A 102 30.12 -6.53 12.23
CA LYS A 102 29.58 -5.51 11.33
C LYS A 102 28.37 -4.89 12.04
N PRO A 103 28.25 -3.55 12.12
CA PRO A 103 27.03 -2.94 12.64
C PRO A 103 25.85 -3.44 11.79
N PHE A 104 24.74 -3.79 12.44
CA PHE A 104 23.49 -4.21 11.79
C PHE A 104 23.23 -3.25 10.63
N ARG A 105 23.47 -3.73 9.41
CA ARG A 105 22.93 -3.06 8.24
C ARG A 105 21.48 -3.42 8.28
N ALA A 106 20.63 -2.45 8.63
CA ALA A 106 19.23 -2.49 8.24
C ALA A 106 19.17 -3.05 6.81
N THR A 107 18.27 -3.98 6.56
CA THR A 107 18.06 -4.74 5.30
C THR A 107 17.81 -3.85 4.06
N THR A 108 17.96 -2.55 4.24
CA THR A 108 17.77 -1.44 3.33
C THR A 108 19.11 -0.77 2.97
N SER A 109 20.10 -1.54 2.51
CA SER A 109 21.25 -0.95 1.81
C SER A 109 20.85 -0.56 0.39
N TRP A 110 20.09 0.52 0.26
CA TRP A 110 19.50 1.06 -0.97
C TRP A 110 20.48 1.74 -1.93
N LYS A 111 21.76 1.36 -1.95
CA LYS A 111 22.75 2.19 -2.66
C LYS A 111 22.58 2.24 -4.17
N ASN A 112 21.91 1.25 -4.77
CA ASN A 112 21.63 1.21 -6.22
C ASN A 112 20.16 0.89 -6.61
N LEU A 113 19.26 0.64 -5.65
CA LEU A 113 17.83 0.41 -5.94
C LEU A 113 16.98 1.70 -5.87
N GLN A 114 17.48 2.74 -5.19
CA GLN A 114 16.80 4.04 -5.13
C GLN A 114 16.58 4.65 -6.52
N VAL A 115 17.53 4.50 -7.44
CA VAL A 115 17.41 5.12 -8.78
C VAL A 115 16.34 4.44 -9.64
N HIS A 116 16.11 3.13 -9.44
CA HIS A 116 15.16 2.38 -10.25
C HIS A 116 13.73 2.40 -9.68
N MET A 117 13.56 2.42 -8.35
CA MET A 117 12.23 2.55 -7.74
C MET A 117 11.69 3.98 -7.75
N LEU A 118 12.53 5.02 -7.60
CA LEU A 118 12.06 6.41 -7.70
C LEU A 118 11.51 6.75 -9.09
N HIS A 119 11.98 6.08 -10.15
CA HIS A 119 11.45 6.26 -11.51
C HIS A 119 10.11 5.55 -11.76
N LEU A 120 9.71 4.61 -10.90
CA LEU A 120 8.46 3.86 -11.02
C LEU A 120 7.33 4.48 -10.18
N ASP A 121 7.67 5.10 -9.04
CA ASP A 121 6.70 5.74 -8.15
C ASP A 121 6.16 7.08 -8.68
N GLU A 122 6.96 7.87 -9.40
CA GLU A 122 6.52 9.20 -9.83
C GLU A 122 5.56 9.18 -11.03
N LYS A 123 5.45 8.05 -11.74
CA LYS A 123 4.58 7.95 -12.93
C LYS A 123 3.30 7.16 -12.74
N ASN A 124 3.21 6.27 -11.73
CA ASN A 124 2.08 5.32 -11.66
C ASN A 124 1.51 5.06 -10.26
N VAL A 125 1.89 5.81 -9.22
CA VAL A 125 1.28 5.70 -7.89
C VAL A 125 0.53 6.98 -7.55
N CYS A 126 -0.80 6.89 -7.48
CA CYS A 126 -1.66 7.92 -6.90
C CYS A 126 -2.41 7.30 -5.72
N GLY A 127 -1.97 7.65 -4.51
CA GLY A 127 -2.53 7.19 -3.23
C GLY A 127 -1.56 7.46 -2.08
N PRO A 128 -2.03 7.74 -0.86
CA PRO A 128 -1.14 7.98 0.26
C PRO A 128 -0.35 6.71 0.60
N VAL A 129 0.98 6.81 0.64
CA VAL A 129 1.84 5.78 1.22
C VAL A 129 1.75 5.89 2.73
N GLY A 130 1.02 4.97 3.35
CA GLY A 130 0.88 4.86 4.79
C GLY A 130 1.42 3.52 5.28
N PHE A 131 2.14 3.56 6.41
CA PHE A 131 2.21 2.41 7.31
C PHE A 131 0.82 2.24 7.92
N SER A 132 0.26 1.03 7.88
CA SER A 132 -0.79 0.67 8.82
C SER A 132 -0.11 0.53 10.18
N ASP A 133 -0.24 1.55 11.03
CA ASP A 133 0.05 1.38 12.44
C ASP A 133 -0.93 0.31 12.95
N GLY A 134 -0.37 -0.86 13.29
CA GLY A 134 -1.15 -1.93 13.88
C GLY A 134 -1.62 -1.50 15.26
N GLU A 135 -2.93 -1.41 15.41
CA GLU A 135 -3.60 -1.85 16.65
C GLU A 135 -3.77 -3.37 16.62
#